data_AF-A0A1A6GXP1-F1
#
_entry.id   AF-A0A1A6GXP1-F1
#
_cell.length_a   1.000
_cell.length_b   1.000
_cell.length_c   1.000
_cell.angle_alpha   90.00
_cell.angle_beta   90.00
_cell.angle_gamma   90.00
#
_symmetry.space_group_name_H-M   'P 1'
#
loop_
_entity.id
_entity.type
_entity.pdbx_description
1 polymer ?
#
loop_
_entity_poly.entity_id
_entity_poly.type
_entity_poly.pdbx_seq_one_letter_code
_entity_poly.pdbx_strand_id
1 'polypeptide(L)'
;MDNSLYVLDNNIVLQISENRRVRIIAGRPIHCQVPGIDHFLVSKVAIHSTLESARAISVSHSGLLFIAETDERKVNRIQQVTTNGEISIIAGAPTDCDCKIDPNCDCFSGDGGYAKDAKMKAPSSLAVSPDGTLYVADLGNVRIRTISRNQAHLNDMNLYEIASPADQELYQFTVNGTHLHTMNLITRDYVYNFTYNAEGDLGAITSSNGNSVHIRRDAGGMPLWLVVPGGQVYWLTISSNGVLKRVSAQGYNLALMTYPGNTGLLATKSNENGWTTVYE
;
A
#
# COMPACT_ATOMS: atom_id res chain seq x y z
N MET A 1 6.31 17.26 -12.37
CA MET A 1 7.63 17.92 -12.27
C MET A 1 7.45 19.41 -12.39
N ASP A 2 8.11 20.20 -11.54
CA ASP A 2 8.07 21.66 -11.53
C ASP A 2 9.19 22.30 -12.38
N ASN A 3 9.77 21.49 -13.28
CA ASN A 3 10.87 21.83 -14.19
C ASN A 3 12.08 22.51 -13.51
N SER A 4 12.25 22.29 -12.22
CA SER A 4 13.35 22.84 -11.45
C SER A 4 14.58 21.94 -11.52
N LEU A 5 15.76 22.55 -11.44
CA LEU A 5 17.04 21.84 -11.31
C LEU A 5 17.31 21.57 -9.83
N TYR A 6 17.73 20.34 -9.51
CA TYR A 6 18.15 19.96 -8.16
C TYR A 6 19.67 19.75 -8.13
N VAL A 7 20.32 20.29 -7.10
CA VAL A 7 21.77 20.22 -6.93
C VAL A 7 22.06 19.67 -5.54
N LEU A 8 22.86 18.61 -5.48
CA LEU A 8 23.43 18.12 -4.23
C LEU A 8 24.79 18.80 -4.02
N ASP A 9 24.93 19.57 -2.95
CA ASP A 9 26.15 20.28 -2.59
C ASP A 9 26.42 20.13 -1.08
N ASN A 10 27.56 19.55 -0.72
CA ASN A 10 28.04 19.41 0.66
C ASN A 10 26.96 19.02 1.70
N ASN A 11 26.27 17.89 1.48
CA ASN A 11 25.17 17.38 2.34
C ASN A 11 23.93 18.28 2.40
N ILE A 12 23.70 19.10 1.37
CA ILE A 12 22.51 19.94 1.21
C ILE A 12 21.95 19.73 -0.20
N VAL A 13 20.64 19.59 -0.31
CA VAL A 13 19.95 19.57 -1.61
C VAL A 13 19.30 20.92 -1.85
N LEU A 14 19.75 21.59 -2.91
CA LEU A 14 19.23 22.85 -3.39
C LEU A 14 18.29 22.63 -4.57
N GLN A 15 17.27 23.47 -4.68
CA GLN A 15 16.41 23.56 -5.85
C GLN A 15 16.57 24.94 -6.49
N ILE A 16 16.73 24.93 -7.82
CA ILE A 16 16.81 26.10 -8.68
C ILE A 16 15.58 26.09 -9.59
N SER A 17 14.64 27.00 -9.35
CA SER A 17 13.41 27.09 -10.15
C SER A 17 13.66 27.71 -11.53
N GLU A 18 12.70 27.60 -12.44
CA GLU A 18 12.74 28.26 -13.76
C GLU A 18 12.98 29.79 -13.63
N ASN A 19 12.48 30.39 -12.55
CA ASN A 19 12.67 31.80 -12.24
C ASN A 19 14.03 32.11 -11.58
N ARG A 20 14.99 31.17 -11.64
CA ARG A 20 16.36 31.28 -11.08
C ARG A 20 16.39 31.56 -9.58
N ARG A 21 15.35 31.16 -8.84
CA ARG A 21 15.36 31.24 -7.37
C ARG A 21 15.96 29.97 -6.80
N VAL A 22 16.91 30.13 -5.88
CA VAL A 22 17.57 29.03 -5.17
C VAL A 22 16.95 28.89 -3.78
N ARG A 23 16.61 27.67 -3.38
CA ARG A 23 16.17 27.34 -2.01
C ARG A 23 16.70 25.99 -1.56
N ILE A 24 16.81 25.82 -0.24
CA ILE A 24 17.15 24.53 0.38
C ILE A 24 15.90 23.66 0.44
N ILE A 25 16.01 22.42 -0.01
CA ILE A 25 14.94 21.41 0.03
C ILE A 25 15.21 20.35 1.10
N ALA A 26 16.46 19.95 1.26
CA ALA A 26 16.85 18.96 2.27
C ALA A 26 18.26 19.25 2.78
N GLY A 27 18.54 18.85 4.01
CA GLY A 27 19.82 19.10 4.64
C GLY A 27 19.86 20.45 5.35
N ARG A 28 20.72 20.53 6.36
CA ARG A 28 20.84 21.69 7.23
C ARG A 28 22.21 22.36 7.06
N PRO A 29 22.26 23.64 6.65
CA PRO A 29 23.51 24.38 6.58
C PRO A 29 24.13 24.63 7.96
N ILE A 30 25.47 24.63 8.00
CA ILE A 30 26.27 24.92 9.19
C ILE A 30 25.96 26.32 9.77
N HIS A 31 25.61 27.28 8.90
CA HIS A 31 25.32 28.66 9.27
C HIS A 31 24.02 28.84 10.08
N CYS A 32 23.13 27.85 10.08
CA CYS A 32 21.91 27.87 10.87
C CYS A 32 22.16 27.15 12.20
N GLN A 33 22.79 27.82 13.19
CA GLN A 33 22.91 27.30 14.57
C GLN A 33 21.53 27.22 15.24
N VAL A 34 21.31 26.21 16.08
CA VAL A 34 20.12 26.13 16.94
C VAL A 34 20.26 27.19 18.03
N PRO A 35 19.39 28.21 18.15
CA PRO A 35 19.25 28.93 19.41
C PRO A 35 18.65 27.93 20.40
N GLY A 36 19.39 27.60 21.45
CA GLY A 36 19.07 26.50 22.37
C GLY A 36 17.61 26.51 22.83
N ILE A 37 16.82 25.56 22.32
CA ILE A 37 15.51 25.14 22.83
C ILE A 37 15.43 23.63 22.60
N ASP A 38 15.03 22.92 23.66
CA ASP A 38 14.67 21.51 23.73
C ASP A 38 13.62 21.09 22.67
N HIS A 39 14.04 20.83 21.44
CA HIS A 39 13.28 19.99 20.53
C HIS A 39 14.14 18.83 20.04
N PHE A 40 14.33 17.87 20.94
CA PHE A 40 14.60 16.46 20.63
C PHE A 40 13.43 15.77 19.90
N LEU A 41 12.43 16.52 19.44
CA LEU A 41 11.53 16.06 18.40
C LEU A 41 12.34 16.04 17.10
N VAL A 42 12.79 14.85 16.71
CA VAL A 42 13.28 14.56 15.36
C VAL A 42 12.27 15.12 14.36
N SER A 43 12.55 16.34 13.88
CA SER A 43 11.64 17.01 12.97
C SER A 43 11.67 16.21 11.67
N LYS A 44 10.51 15.68 11.26
CA LYS A 44 10.37 15.02 9.96
C LYS A 44 10.57 16.00 8.80
N VAL A 45 10.78 17.28 9.05
CA VAL A 45 10.95 18.29 8.00
C VAL A 45 12.36 18.21 7.42
N ALA A 46 12.46 18.04 6.10
CA ALA A 46 13.71 17.82 5.39
C ALA A 46 14.76 18.94 5.59
N ILE A 47 14.32 20.20 5.71
CA ILE A 47 15.20 21.37 5.91
C ILE A 47 15.80 21.46 7.33
N HIS A 48 15.25 20.72 8.29
CA HIS A 48 15.77 20.64 9.66
C HIS A 48 16.65 19.41 9.88
N SER A 49 16.56 18.43 8.98
CA SER A 49 17.32 17.18 9.04
C SER A 49 18.76 17.39 8.56
N THR A 50 19.70 16.77 9.25
CA THR A 50 21.10 16.70 8.83
C THR A 50 21.28 15.54 7.86
N LEU A 51 21.83 15.80 6.68
CA LEU A 51 22.26 14.73 5.79
C LEU A 51 23.68 14.29 6.14
N GLU A 52 23.92 12.98 6.14
CA GLU A 52 25.17 12.33 6.49
C GLU A 52 25.80 11.72 5.23
N SER A 53 26.81 12.39 4.68
CA SER A 53 27.57 11.91 3.52
C SER A 53 26.64 11.54 2.34
N ALA A 54 25.77 12.47 1.97
CA ALA A 54 24.88 12.33 0.82
C ALA A 54 25.71 12.21 -0.47
N ARG A 55 25.42 11.18 -1.27
CA ARG A 55 26.22 10.79 -2.43
C ARG A 55 25.53 11.01 -3.77
N ALA A 56 24.22 10.79 -3.82
CA ALA A 56 23.42 10.90 -5.04
C ALA A 56 21.99 11.35 -4.72
N ILE A 57 21.34 11.96 -5.71
CA ILE A 57 19.93 12.34 -5.65
C ILE A 57 19.19 11.88 -6.91
N SER A 58 17.90 11.64 -6.79
CA SER A 58 17.00 11.41 -7.94
C SER A 58 15.61 11.96 -7.63
N VAL A 59 14.86 12.39 -8.66
CA VAL A 59 13.53 12.97 -8.49
C VAL A 59 12.53 12.22 -9.36
N SER A 60 11.40 11.79 -8.77
CA SER A 60 10.34 11.11 -9.52
C SER A 60 9.49 12.10 -10.33
N HIS A 61 8.72 11.56 -11.29
CA HIS A 61 7.73 12.33 -12.04
C HIS A 61 6.67 13.00 -11.14
N SER A 62 6.35 12.35 -10.01
CA SER A 62 5.43 12.85 -8.97
C SER A 62 6.06 13.87 -8.01
N GLY A 63 7.34 14.20 -8.17
CA GLY A 63 8.04 15.20 -7.35
C GLY A 63 8.58 14.67 -6.01
N LEU A 64 8.71 13.35 -5.84
CA LEU A 64 9.42 12.77 -4.70
C LEU A 64 10.92 12.87 -4.95
N LEU A 65 11.67 13.35 -3.97
CA LEU A 65 13.14 13.41 -4.01
C LEU A 65 13.70 12.23 -3.21
N PHE A 66 14.63 11.50 -3.80
CA PHE A 66 15.37 10.41 -3.17
C PHE A 66 16.83 10.82 -2.99
N ILE A 67 17.40 10.49 -1.84
CA ILE A 67 18.77 10.85 -1.46
C ILE A 67 19.48 9.58 -1.00
N ALA A 68 20.59 9.23 -1.63
CA ALA A 68 21.48 8.17 -1.16
C ALA A 68 22.49 8.75 -0.19
N GLU A 69 22.60 8.17 1.00
CA GLU A 69 23.57 8.53 2.02
C GLU A 69 24.50 7.36 2.28
N THR A 70 25.80 7.62 2.18
CA THR A 70 26.80 6.63 2.50
C THR A 70 28.10 7.22 3.02
N ASP A 71 28.55 6.73 4.17
CA ASP A 71 29.92 6.92 4.67
C ASP A 71 30.84 5.75 4.28
N GLU A 72 30.34 4.86 3.42
CA GLU A 72 30.91 3.56 3.01
C GLU A 72 31.15 2.56 4.16
N ARG A 73 30.78 2.92 5.40
CA ARG A 73 31.09 2.19 6.63
C ARG A 73 29.81 1.72 7.32
N LYS A 74 29.14 2.58 8.09
CA LYS A 74 27.94 2.23 8.87
C LYS A 74 26.67 2.84 8.32
N VAL A 75 26.78 4.01 7.71
CA VAL A 75 25.67 4.69 7.06
C VAL A 75 25.63 4.23 5.62
N ASN A 76 24.58 3.48 5.26
CA ASN A 76 24.30 3.07 3.89
C ASN A 76 22.79 3.00 3.74
N ARG A 77 22.16 4.12 3.39
CA ARG A 77 20.69 4.24 3.40
C ARG A 77 20.18 5.15 2.30
N ILE A 78 18.91 4.98 1.98
CA ILE A 78 18.17 5.85 1.07
C ILE A 78 17.08 6.57 1.86
N GLN A 79 17.08 7.90 1.77
CA GLN A 79 16.02 8.75 2.27
C GLN A 79 15.09 9.22 1.15
N GLN A 80 13.82 9.41 1.48
CA GLN A 80 12.81 10.01 0.61
C GLN A 80 12.32 11.31 1.23
N VAL A 81 12.23 12.35 0.42
CA VAL A 81 11.58 13.62 0.72
C VAL A 81 10.29 13.73 -0.09
N THR A 82 9.16 13.85 0.60
CA THR A 82 7.83 14.00 0.00
C THR A 82 7.55 15.45 -0.41
N THR A 83 6.51 15.65 -1.21
CA THR A 83 6.14 16.98 -1.73
C THR A 83 5.69 17.99 -0.67
N ASN A 84 5.28 17.50 0.51
CA ASN A 84 5.02 18.32 1.71
C ASN A 84 6.30 18.68 2.49
N GLY A 85 7.48 18.24 2.04
CA GLY A 85 8.76 18.54 2.67
C GLY A 85 9.15 17.62 3.82
N GLU A 86 8.48 16.48 4.00
CA GLU A 86 8.86 15.49 5.02
C GLU A 86 9.94 14.54 4.50
N ILE A 87 10.93 14.22 5.34
CA ILE A 87 12.02 13.27 5.06
C ILE A 87 11.85 12.01 5.90
N SER A 88 12.13 10.85 5.30
CA SER A 88 12.18 9.57 6.01
C SER A 88 13.11 8.58 5.33
N ILE A 89 13.67 7.65 6.11
CA ILE A 89 14.44 6.52 5.60
C ILE A 89 13.45 5.52 4.96
N ILE A 90 13.71 5.15 3.70
CA ILE A 90 12.90 4.17 2.96
C ILE A 90 13.63 2.85 2.72
N ALA A 91 14.96 2.85 2.77
CA ALA A 91 15.78 1.65 2.63
C ALA A 91 17.14 1.79 3.31
N GLY A 92 17.73 0.66 3.69
CA GLY A 92 19.06 0.62 4.31
C GLY A 92 18.97 0.59 5.83
N ALA A 93 18.97 -0.61 6.40
CA ALA A 93 19.09 -0.82 7.83
C ALA A 93 20.49 -0.39 8.32
N PRO A 94 20.60 0.21 9.52
CA PRO A 94 21.90 0.47 10.14
C PRO A 94 22.72 -0.82 10.31
N THR A 95 24.04 -0.71 10.20
CA THR A 95 24.97 -1.81 10.48
C THR A 95 25.79 -1.53 11.74
N ASP A 96 25.92 -2.53 12.61
CA ASP A 96 26.70 -2.39 13.86
C ASP A 96 28.22 -2.42 13.61
N CYS A 97 28.63 -3.06 12.51
CA CYS A 97 30.00 -3.21 12.06
C CYS A 97 30.33 -2.29 10.85
N ASP A 98 31.63 -2.12 10.57
CA ASP A 98 32.13 -1.29 9.48
C ASP A 98 32.18 -2.11 8.18
N CYS A 99 31.32 -1.77 7.22
CA CYS A 99 31.20 -2.49 5.94
C CYS A 99 32.46 -2.44 5.07
N LYS A 100 33.38 -1.51 5.31
CA LYS A 100 34.59 -1.31 4.51
C LYS A 100 35.79 -2.06 5.07
N ILE A 101 35.92 -2.12 6.40
CA ILE A 101 37.11 -2.64 7.07
C ILE A 101 36.90 -4.03 7.64
N ASP A 102 35.73 -4.33 8.17
CA ASP A 102 35.47 -5.61 8.83
C ASP A 102 35.05 -6.67 7.79
N PRO A 103 35.88 -7.71 7.54
CA PRO A 103 35.57 -8.75 6.55
C PRO A 103 34.41 -9.65 6.97
N ASN A 104 34.06 -9.68 8.27
CA ASN A 104 32.95 -10.48 8.79
C ASN A 104 31.64 -9.69 8.88
N CYS A 105 31.65 -8.44 8.43
CA CYS A 105 30.48 -7.58 8.49
C CYS A 105 29.46 -7.94 7.41
N ASP A 106 28.25 -8.31 7.83
CA ASP A 106 27.12 -8.53 6.94
C ASP A 106 26.51 -7.18 6.51
N CYS A 107 26.86 -6.73 5.30
CA CYS A 107 26.34 -5.52 4.65
C CYS A 107 25.58 -5.82 3.36
N PHE A 108 25.10 -7.05 3.21
CA PHE A 108 24.28 -7.49 2.08
C PHE A 108 23.20 -8.46 2.57
N SER A 109 21.99 -7.96 2.76
CA SER A 109 20.86 -8.77 3.20
C SER A 109 19.51 -8.13 2.85
N GLY A 110 18.43 -8.88 3.09
CA GLY A 110 17.04 -8.42 2.97
C GLY A 110 16.47 -8.34 1.55
N ASP A 111 17.18 -8.83 0.52
CA ASP A 111 16.60 -9.01 -0.81
C ASP A 111 15.36 -9.92 -0.75
N GLY A 112 14.27 -9.50 -1.40
CA GLY A 112 12.96 -10.17 -1.33
C GLY A 112 12.11 -9.80 -0.11
N GLY A 113 12.64 -9.00 0.82
CA GLY A 113 11.93 -8.51 2.00
C GLY A 113 11.66 -7.01 1.98
N TYR A 114 11.41 -6.42 3.15
CA TYR A 114 11.21 -4.99 3.28
C TYR A 114 12.52 -4.23 3.10
N ALA A 115 12.51 -3.20 2.25
CA ALA A 115 13.70 -2.41 1.93
C ALA A 115 14.33 -1.72 3.17
N LYS A 116 13.52 -1.41 4.20
CA LYS A 116 14.00 -0.81 5.46
C LYS A 116 14.87 -1.77 6.28
N ASP A 117 14.65 -3.07 6.15
CA ASP A 117 15.38 -4.11 6.88
C ASP A 117 16.60 -4.59 6.08
N ALA A 118 16.63 -4.28 4.78
CA ALA A 118 17.74 -4.62 3.90
C ALA A 118 18.99 -3.80 4.23
N LYS A 119 20.13 -4.46 4.30
CA LYS A 119 21.44 -3.81 4.37
C LYS A 119 22.03 -3.66 2.97
N MET A 120 22.69 -2.52 2.72
CA MET A 120 23.36 -2.20 1.47
C MET A 120 24.75 -1.61 1.75
N LYS A 121 25.59 -1.47 0.72
CA LYS A 121 26.99 -1.08 0.86
C LYS A 121 27.42 -0.11 -0.25
N ALA A 122 27.72 1.12 0.16
CA ALA A 122 28.17 2.20 -0.73
C ALA A 122 27.21 2.49 -1.90
N PRO A 123 25.91 2.81 -1.65
CA PRO A 123 25.00 3.25 -2.71
C PRO A 123 25.56 4.49 -3.42
N SER A 124 25.82 4.36 -4.71
CA SER A 124 26.59 5.34 -5.49
C SER A 124 25.75 6.21 -6.42
N SER A 125 24.59 5.74 -6.83
CA SER A 125 23.68 6.43 -7.76
C SER A 125 22.25 5.92 -7.61
N LEU A 126 21.29 6.74 -8.05
CA LEU A 126 19.85 6.50 -7.97
C LEU A 126 19.17 6.82 -9.30
N ALA A 127 18.17 6.02 -9.68
CA ALA A 127 17.29 6.31 -10.81
C ALA A 127 15.86 5.87 -10.51
N VAL A 128 14.85 6.68 -10.86
CA VAL A 128 13.44 6.36 -10.62
C VAL A 128 12.74 6.11 -11.95
N SER A 129 12.08 4.97 -12.10
CA SER A 129 11.27 4.66 -13.29
C SER A 129 9.88 5.30 -13.23
N PRO A 130 9.16 5.36 -14.37
CA PRO A 130 7.81 5.95 -14.44
C PRO A 130 6.76 5.30 -13.52
N ASP A 131 6.88 4.00 -13.24
CA ASP A 131 6.02 3.26 -12.31
C ASP A 131 6.33 3.58 -10.82
N GLY A 132 7.40 4.34 -10.55
CA GLY A 132 7.86 4.71 -9.22
C GLY A 132 8.85 3.75 -8.59
N THR A 133 9.33 2.72 -9.30
CA THR A 133 10.41 1.85 -8.83
C THR A 133 11.73 2.63 -8.76
N LEU A 134 12.42 2.54 -7.64
CA LEU A 134 13.73 3.17 -7.43
C LEU A 134 14.84 2.13 -7.65
N TYR A 135 15.74 2.41 -8.57
CA TYR A 135 16.96 1.66 -8.83
C TYR A 135 18.10 2.28 -8.03
N VAL A 136 18.84 1.43 -7.31
CA VAL A 136 19.98 1.80 -6.49
C VAL A 136 21.22 1.09 -7.00
N ALA A 137 22.26 1.85 -7.35
CA ALA A 137 23.57 1.31 -7.67
C ALA A 137 24.33 1.00 -6.36
N ASP A 138 24.12 -0.21 -5.83
CA ASP A 138 24.73 -0.73 -4.60
C ASP A 138 26.18 -1.17 -4.86
N LEU A 139 27.06 -0.17 -5.03
CA LEU A 139 28.39 -0.32 -5.62
C LEU A 139 29.26 -1.32 -4.85
N GLY A 140 29.26 -1.25 -3.52
CA GLY A 140 30.08 -2.10 -2.67
C GLY A 140 29.65 -3.57 -2.68
N ASN A 141 28.40 -3.85 -3.07
CA ASN A 141 27.87 -5.20 -3.28
C ASN A 141 27.87 -5.61 -4.76
N VAL A 142 28.36 -4.74 -5.67
CA VAL A 142 28.43 -4.98 -7.12
C VAL A 142 27.06 -5.34 -7.73
N ARG A 143 26.02 -4.60 -7.33
CA ARG A 143 24.63 -4.88 -7.73
C ARG A 143 23.87 -3.62 -8.10
N ILE A 144 22.81 -3.81 -8.89
CA ILE A 144 21.71 -2.86 -9.01
C ILE A 144 20.53 -3.47 -8.25
N ARG A 145 20.04 -2.78 -7.23
CA ARG A 145 18.88 -3.21 -6.43
C ARG A 145 17.66 -2.36 -6.77
N THR A 146 16.48 -2.94 -6.69
CA THR A 146 15.22 -2.23 -6.91
C THR A 146 14.45 -2.11 -5.60
N ILE A 147 13.86 -0.94 -5.39
CA ILE A 147 12.94 -0.65 -4.31
C ILE A 147 11.62 -0.28 -4.98
N SER A 148 10.64 -1.17 -4.89
CA SER A 148 9.31 -1.00 -5.47
C SER A 148 8.26 -0.90 -4.37
N ARG A 149 7.04 -0.52 -4.77
CA ARG A 149 5.89 -0.61 -3.87
C ARG A 149 5.56 -2.09 -3.63
N ASN A 150 5.10 -2.40 -2.42
CA ASN A 150 4.57 -3.73 -2.14
C ASN A 150 3.34 -3.96 -3.04
N GLN A 151 3.39 -5.01 -3.85
CA GLN A 151 2.34 -5.38 -4.80
C GLN A 151 2.15 -6.89 -4.73
N ALA A 152 0.91 -7.34 -4.95
CA ALA A 152 0.67 -8.76 -5.12
C ALA A 152 1.42 -9.25 -6.37
N HIS A 153 2.09 -10.39 -6.26
CA HIS A 153 2.74 -11.04 -7.38
C HIS A 153 1.84 -12.15 -7.94
N LEU A 154 1.93 -12.38 -9.25
CA LEU A 154 1.28 -13.52 -9.88
C LEU A 154 2.01 -14.79 -9.50
N ASN A 155 1.27 -15.82 -9.11
CA ASN A 155 1.80 -17.18 -8.98
C ASN A 155 1.92 -17.86 -10.36
N ASP A 156 2.43 -19.09 -10.38
CA ASP A 156 2.63 -19.87 -11.62
C ASP A 156 1.34 -20.15 -12.41
N MET A 157 0.17 -19.95 -11.78
CA MET A 157 -1.15 -20.10 -12.40
C MET A 157 -1.74 -18.77 -12.89
N ASN A 158 -0.97 -17.68 -12.90
CA ASN A 158 -1.43 -16.32 -13.20
C ASN A 158 -2.56 -15.84 -12.28
N LEU A 159 -2.48 -16.17 -10.99
CA LEU A 159 -3.39 -15.66 -9.97
C LEU A 159 -2.65 -14.78 -8.96
N TYR A 160 -3.32 -13.74 -8.46
CA TYR A 160 -2.85 -12.97 -7.31
C TYR A 160 -3.25 -13.66 -6.01
N GLU A 161 -2.32 -13.69 -5.06
CA GLU A 161 -2.54 -14.22 -3.71
C GLU A 161 -2.38 -13.11 -2.67
N ILE A 162 -3.38 -12.96 -1.80
CA ILE A 162 -3.37 -12.00 -0.70
C ILE A 162 -3.72 -12.75 0.58
N ALA A 163 -2.86 -12.68 1.59
CA ALA A 163 -3.06 -13.37 2.85
C ALA A 163 -3.66 -12.44 3.93
N SER A 164 -4.54 -12.98 4.76
CA SER A 164 -4.87 -12.44 6.08
C SER A 164 -4.31 -13.38 7.15
N PRO A 165 -3.14 -13.08 7.74
CA PRO A 165 -2.60 -13.89 8.83
C PRO A 165 -3.48 -13.89 10.08
N ALA A 166 -4.24 -12.81 10.32
CA ALA A 166 -5.14 -12.71 11.47
C ALA A 166 -6.30 -13.70 11.38
N ASP A 167 -6.85 -13.88 10.17
CA ASP A 167 -7.95 -14.81 9.91
C ASP A 167 -7.44 -16.22 9.52
N GLN A 168 -6.12 -16.38 9.34
CA GLN A 168 -5.49 -17.57 8.76
C GLN A 168 -6.07 -17.94 7.39
N GLU A 169 -6.33 -16.92 6.56
CA GLU A 169 -6.92 -17.07 5.23
C GLU A 169 -5.97 -16.60 4.12
N LEU A 170 -6.10 -17.22 2.96
CA LEU A 170 -5.42 -16.86 1.72
C LEU A 170 -6.47 -16.66 0.62
N TYR A 171 -6.51 -15.47 0.04
CA TYR A 171 -7.45 -15.08 -0.99
C TYR A 171 -6.77 -15.14 -2.37
N GLN A 172 -7.42 -15.82 -3.32
CA GLN A 172 -6.95 -15.92 -4.70
C GLN A 172 -7.82 -15.11 -5.65
N PHE A 173 -7.17 -14.32 -6.49
CA PHE A 173 -7.83 -13.47 -7.48
C PHE A 173 -7.30 -13.72 -8.89
N THR A 174 -8.15 -13.53 -9.89
CA THR A 174 -7.71 -13.46 -11.30
C THR A 174 -6.82 -12.25 -11.53
N VAL A 175 -6.18 -12.19 -12.71
CA VAL A 175 -5.43 -11.00 -13.16
C VAL A 175 -6.28 -9.72 -13.20
N ASN A 176 -7.61 -9.84 -13.30
CA ASN A 176 -8.55 -8.72 -13.27
C ASN A 176 -9.05 -8.37 -11.85
N GLY A 177 -8.58 -9.08 -10.82
CA GLY A 177 -8.98 -8.88 -9.43
C GLY A 177 -10.28 -9.58 -9.01
N THR A 178 -10.80 -10.53 -9.81
CA THR A 178 -11.99 -11.30 -9.44
C THR A 178 -11.63 -12.39 -8.42
N HIS A 179 -12.28 -12.40 -7.25
CA HIS A 179 -12.01 -13.37 -6.18
C HIS A 179 -12.51 -14.77 -6.57
N LEU A 180 -11.63 -15.75 -6.66
CA LEU A 180 -11.99 -17.12 -7.04
C LEU A 180 -12.14 -18.05 -5.83
N HIS A 181 -11.20 -17.94 -4.89
CA HIS A 181 -11.09 -18.86 -3.76
C HIS A 181 -10.64 -18.13 -2.49
N THR A 182 -11.17 -18.58 -1.36
CA THR A 182 -10.54 -18.40 -0.04
C THR A 182 -10.05 -19.75 0.42
N MET A 183 -8.79 -19.83 0.83
CA MET A 183 -8.16 -21.03 1.37
C MET A 183 -7.67 -20.79 2.79
N ASN A 184 -7.43 -21.86 3.53
CA ASN A 184 -6.68 -21.77 4.77
C ASN A 184 -5.22 -21.43 4.45
N LEU A 185 -4.66 -20.45 5.16
CA LEU A 185 -3.29 -19.97 4.91
C LEU A 185 -2.23 -21.03 5.19
N ILE A 186 -2.48 -21.93 6.14
CA ILE A 186 -1.55 -22.97 6.59
C ILE A 186 -1.74 -24.25 5.78
N THR A 187 -2.96 -24.79 5.73
CA THR A 187 -3.23 -26.09 5.10
C THR A 187 -3.42 -26.00 3.59
N ARG A 188 -3.69 -24.79 3.06
CA ARG A 188 -4.05 -24.54 1.65
C ARG A 188 -5.36 -25.21 1.21
N ASP A 189 -6.16 -25.71 2.15
CA ASP A 189 -7.48 -26.26 1.84
C ASP A 189 -8.45 -25.14 1.45
N TYR A 190 -9.28 -25.40 0.44
CA TYR A 190 -10.34 -24.47 0.03
C TYR A 190 -11.39 -24.32 1.13
N VAL A 191 -11.57 -23.09 1.60
CA VAL A 191 -12.61 -22.69 2.56
C VAL A 191 -13.86 -22.21 1.83
N TYR A 192 -13.69 -21.38 0.79
CA TYR A 192 -14.77 -20.88 -0.04
C TYR A 192 -14.39 -20.87 -1.53
N ASN A 193 -15.35 -21.26 -2.37
CA ASN A 193 -15.28 -21.15 -3.82
C ASN A 193 -16.33 -20.17 -4.33
N PHE A 194 -15.91 -19.25 -5.19
CA PHE A 194 -16.75 -18.20 -5.77
C PHE A 194 -16.99 -18.49 -7.24
N THR A 195 -18.25 -18.39 -7.67
CA THR A 195 -18.66 -18.61 -9.08
C THR A 195 -19.42 -17.41 -9.60
N TYR A 196 -19.20 -17.11 -10.89
CA TYR A 196 -19.70 -15.91 -11.55
C TYR A 196 -20.50 -16.26 -12.80
N ASN A 197 -21.44 -15.40 -13.18
CA ASN A 197 -22.10 -15.49 -14.49
C ASN A 197 -21.19 -14.95 -15.62
N ALA A 198 -21.69 -14.97 -16.86
CA ALA A 198 -20.95 -14.49 -18.03
C ALA A 198 -20.64 -12.98 -17.96
N GLU A 199 -21.46 -12.23 -17.23
CA GLU A 199 -21.34 -10.78 -17.02
C GLU A 199 -20.35 -10.42 -15.90
N GLY A 200 -19.83 -11.42 -15.17
CA GLY A 200 -18.88 -11.21 -14.06
C GLY A 200 -19.53 -10.90 -12.71
N ASP A 201 -20.85 -11.04 -12.59
CA ASP A 201 -21.56 -10.97 -11.32
C ASP A 201 -21.40 -12.25 -10.51
N LEU A 202 -21.19 -12.10 -9.20
CA LEU A 202 -21.17 -13.22 -8.27
C LEU A 202 -22.53 -13.94 -8.27
N GLY A 203 -22.49 -15.25 -8.50
CA GLY A 203 -23.66 -16.14 -8.60
C GLY A 203 -23.77 -17.12 -7.44
N ALA A 204 -22.65 -17.68 -6.95
CA ALA A 204 -22.67 -18.51 -5.76
C ALA A 204 -21.35 -18.49 -4.98
N ILE A 205 -21.48 -18.67 -3.67
CA ILE A 205 -20.39 -18.91 -2.73
C ILE A 205 -20.62 -20.29 -2.11
N THR A 206 -19.67 -21.20 -2.27
CA THR A 206 -19.76 -22.57 -1.74
C THR A 206 -18.65 -22.79 -0.73
N SER A 207 -18.99 -23.20 0.49
CA SER A 207 -18.01 -23.52 1.52
C SER A 207 -17.40 -24.91 1.34
N SER A 208 -16.29 -25.17 2.04
CA SER A 208 -15.61 -26.46 2.14
C SER A 208 -16.54 -27.64 2.46
N ASN A 209 -17.62 -27.37 3.19
CA ASN A 209 -18.57 -28.39 3.64
C ASN A 209 -19.67 -28.67 2.62
N GLY A 210 -19.60 -28.06 1.43
CA GLY A 210 -20.59 -28.18 0.35
C GLY A 210 -21.83 -27.29 0.52
N ASN A 211 -21.90 -26.52 1.61
CA ASN A 211 -22.97 -25.55 1.83
C ASN A 211 -22.79 -24.36 0.89
N SER A 212 -23.83 -24.01 0.13
CA SER A 212 -23.77 -22.89 -0.82
C SER A 212 -24.82 -21.81 -0.56
N VAL A 213 -24.42 -20.57 -0.79
CA VAL A 213 -25.31 -19.42 -0.93
C VAL A 213 -25.37 -19.05 -2.40
N HIS A 214 -26.56 -19.03 -2.99
CA HIS A 214 -26.79 -18.64 -4.37
C HIS A 214 -27.47 -17.28 -4.45
N ILE A 215 -26.93 -16.39 -5.29
CA ILE A 215 -27.48 -15.07 -5.58
C ILE A 215 -28.30 -15.18 -6.86
N ARG A 216 -29.62 -14.97 -6.77
CA ARG A 216 -30.51 -14.98 -7.94
C ARG A 216 -30.76 -13.56 -8.40
N ARG A 217 -30.64 -13.35 -9.72
CA ARG A 217 -30.72 -12.07 -10.40
C ARG A 217 -31.80 -12.11 -11.48
N ASP A 218 -32.29 -10.94 -11.87
CA ASP A 218 -33.10 -10.80 -13.09
C ASP A 218 -32.23 -10.80 -14.36
N ALA A 219 -32.85 -10.67 -15.52
CA ALA A 219 -32.16 -10.60 -16.81
C ALA A 219 -31.28 -9.35 -16.98
N GLY A 220 -31.47 -8.32 -16.15
CA GLY A 220 -30.63 -7.12 -16.11
C GLY A 220 -29.47 -7.22 -15.11
N GLY A 221 -29.29 -8.35 -14.44
CA GLY A 221 -28.24 -8.56 -13.43
C GLY A 221 -28.61 -8.07 -12.03
N MET A 222 -29.80 -7.51 -11.81
CA MET A 222 -30.20 -6.99 -10.50
C MET A 222 -30.49 -8.14 -9.52
N PRO A 223 -29.84 -8.17 -8.33
CA PRO A 223 -30.13 -9.19 -7.32
C PRO A 223 -31.58 -9.11 -6.81
N LEU A 224 -32.25 -10.26 -6.78
CA LEU A 224 -33.64 -10.38 -6.34
C LEU A 224 -33.77 -11.13 -5.01
N TRP A 225 -33.03 -12.23 -4.84
CA TRP A 225 -33.03 -13.00 -3.59
C TRP A 225 -31.79 -13.88 -3.45
N LEU A 226 -31.51 -14.27 -2.22
CA LEU A 226 -30.48 -15.24 -1.85
C LEU A 226 -31.15 -16.57 -1.49
N VAL A 227 -30.57 -17.67 -1.94
CA VAL A 227 -30.92 -19.03 -1.46
C VAL A 227 -29.74 -19.52 -0.63
N VAL A 228 -29.96 -19.73 0.66
CA VAL A 228 -28.91 -20.18 1.59
C VAL A 228 -29.00 -21.70 1.84
N PRO A 229 -28.00 -22.33 2.49
CA PRO A 229 -28.07 -23.75 2.83
C PRO A 229 -29.34 -24.10 3.60
N GLY A 230 -29.97 -25.23 3.27
CA GLY A 230 -31.28 -25.62 3.81
C GLY A 230 -32.49 -25.03 3.05
N GLY A 231 -32.26 -24.29 1.97
CA GLY A 231 -33.31 -23.82 1.06
C GLY A 231 -34.05 -22.56 1.53
N GLN A 232 -33.61 -21.95 2.63
CA GLN A 232 -34.18 -20.69 3.10
C GLN A 232 -33.87 -19.57 2.09
N VAL A 233 -34.86 -18.70 1.85
CA VAL A 233 -34.78 -17.60 0.89
C VAL A 233 -34.83 -16.26 1.59
N TYR A 234 -33.90 -15.37 1.22
CA TYR A 234 -33.86 -13.98 1.66
C TYR A 234 -34.11 -13.08 0.47
N TRP A 235 -35.24 -12.38 0.46
CA TRP A 235 -35.62 -11.46 -0.60
C TRP A 235 -34.92 -10.12 -0.43
N LEU A 236 -34.43 -9.59 -1.54
CA LEU A 236 -33.76 -8.31 -1.63
C LEU A 236 -34.68 -7.33 -2.38
N THR A 237 -34.87 -6.14 -1.83
CA THR A 237 -35.48 -5.03 -2.57
C THR A 237 -34.42 -3.98 -2.81
N ILE A 238 -34.06 -3.82 -4.08
CA ILE A 238 -33.05 -2.85 -4.53
C ILE A 238 -33.79 -1.73 -5.26
N SER A 239 -33.41 -0.47 -5.02
CA SER A 239 -33.98 0.66 -5.75
C SER A 239 -33.38 0.81 -7.15
N SER A 240 -34.01 1.66 -7.96
CA SER A 240 -33.57 1.96 -9.34
C SER A 240 -32.15 2.53 -9.44
N ASN A 241 -31.61 3.09 -8.37
CA ASN A 241 -30.22 3.56 -8.27
C ASN A 241 -29.26 2.49 -7.71
N GLY A 242 -29.68 1.23 -7.61
CA GLY A 242 -28.81 0.09 -7.27
C GLY A 242 -28.53 -0.12 -5.78
N VAL A 243 -29.17 0.63 -4.87
CA VAL A 243 -28.96 0.46 -3.41
C VAL A 243 -29.98 -0.50 -2.78
N LEU A 244 -29.50 -1.32 -1.85
CA LEU A 244 -30.32 -2.27 -1.10
C LEU A 244 -31.20 -1.53 -0.08
N LYS A 245 -32.53 -1.56 -0.28
CA LYS A 245 -33.51 -0.94 0.62
C LYS A 245 -34.09 -1.90 1.65
N ARG A 246 -34.17 -3.19 1.33
CA ARG A 246 -34.83 -4.15 2.21
C ARG A 246 -34.26 -5.56 2.06
N VAL A 247 -34.13 -6.23 3.20
CA VAL A 247 -33.90 -7.68 3.29
C VAL A 247 -35.07 -8.28 4.07
N SER A 248 -35.73 -9.29 3.51
CA SER A 248 -36.88 -9.94 4.14
C SER A 248 -36.85 -11.44 3.99
N ALA A 249 -37.31 -12.17 5.01
CA ALA A 249 -37.46 -13.63 4.97
C ALA A 249 -38.69 -14.04 5.78
N GLN A 250 -39.34 -15.15 5.37
CA GLN A 250 -40.49 -15.73 6.08
C GLN A 250 -41.62 -14.73 6.41
N GLY A 251 -41.83 -13.70 5.57
CA GLY A 251 -42.83 -12.66 5.79
C GLY A 251 -42.39 -11.50 6.69
N TYR A 252 -41.19 -11.55 7.29
CA TYR A 252 -40.64 -10.50 8.13
C TYR A 252 -39.61 -9.64 7.40
N ASN A 253 -39.59 -8.34 7.69
CA ASN A 253 -38.54 -7.43 7.25
C ASN A 253 -37.38 -7.49 8.23
N LEU A 254 -36.32 -8.22 7.87
CA LEU A 254 -35.12 -8.37 8.69
C LEU A 254 -34.28 -7.09 8.71
N ALA A 255 -34.28 -6.37 7.61
CA ALA A 255 -33.63 -5.08 7.53
C ALA A 255 -34.38 -4.14 6.57
N LEU A 256 -34.57 -2.89 6.98
CA LEU A 256 -35.02 -1.79 6.14
C LEU A 256 -33.99 -0.68 6.18
N MET A 257 -33.55 -0.19 5.03
CA MET A 257 -32.49 0.78 4.89
C MET A 257 -32.96 2.00 4.09
N THR A 258 -32.52 3.18 4.50
CA THR A 258 -32.73 4.43 3.74
C THR A 258 -31.40 5.12 3.45
N TYR A 259 -31.39 5.90 2.37
CA TYR A 259 -30.21 6.61 1.87
C TYR A 259 -30.64 8.02 1.46
N PRO A 260 -29.87 9.06 1.77
CA PRO A 260 -30.16 10.42 1.36
C PRO A 260 -29.73 10.62 -0.10
N GLY A 261 -30.69 10.93 -0.97
CA GLY A 261 -30.46 11.16 -2.40
C GLY A 261 -29.81 9.95 -3.09
N ASN A 262 -28.72 10.21 -3.84
CA ASN A 262 -27.94 9.21 -4.57
C ASN A 262 -26.49 9.11 -4.06
N THR A 263 -26.26 9.43 -2.78
CA THR A 263 -24.91 9.43 -2.18
C THR A 263 -24.35 8.02 -1.96
N GLY A 264 -25.24 7.02 -1.80
CA GLY A 264 -24.87 5.67 -1.36
C GLY A 264 -24.59 5.56 0.15
N LEU A 265 -24.65 6.67 0.89
CA LEU A 265 -24.45 6.67 2.34
C LEU A 265 -25.72 6.22 3.05
N LEU A 266 -25.60 5.29 3.99
CA LEU A 266 -26.73 4.78 4.77
C LEU A 266 -27.21 5.86 5.75
N ALA A 267 -28.48 6.27 5.69
CA ALA A 267 -29.08 7.22 6.63
C ALA A 267 -29.78 6.52 7.80
N THR A 268 -30.51 5.44 7.52
CA THR A 268 -31.15 4.64 8.58
C THR A 268 -31.09 3.16 8.30
N LYS A 269 -31.08 2.36 9.37
CA LYS A 269 -31.27 0.91 9.32
C LYS A 269 -32.21 0.47 10.44
N SER A 270 -33.35 -0.11 10.07
CA SER A 270 -34.32 -0.72 10.99
C SER A 270 -34.24 -2.24 10.95
N ASN A 271 -34.46 -2.91 12.08
CA ASN A 271 -34.57 -4.37 12.16
C ASN A 271 -36.04 -4.84 12.28
N GLU A 272 -36.24 -6.15 12.35
CA GLU A 272 -37.56 -6.80 12.48
C GLU A 272 -38.34 -6.42 13.75
N ASN A 273 -37.64 -5.95 14.78
CA ASN A 273 -38.22 -5.51 16.05
C ASN A 273 -38.58 -4.01 16.04
N GLY A 274 -38.40 -3.32 14.91
CA GLY A 274 -38.67 -1.88 14.77
C GLY A 274 -37.57 -0.97 15.33
N TRP A 275 -36.46 -1.53 15.83
CA TRP A 275 -35.33 -0.73 16.31
C TRP A 275 -34.63 -0.09 15.12
N THR A 276 -34.51 1.24 15.15
CA THR A 276 -33.91 2.02 14.07
C THR A 276 -32.65 2.71 14.54
N THR A 277 -31.55 2.45 13.85
CA THR A 277 -30.31 3.21 13.97
C THR A 277 -30.29 4.29 12.90
N VAL A 278 -29.90 5.51 13.28
CA VAL A 278 -29.77 6.67 12.40
C VAL A 278 -28.29 7.05 12.31
N TYR A 279 -27.83 7.40 11.11
CA TYR A 279 -26.47 7.82 10.82
C TYR A 279 -26.53 9.22 10.18
N GLU A 280 -25.70 10.12 10.70
CA GLU A 280 -25.56 11.51 10.22
C GLU A 280 -24.14 11.76 9.69
#